data_AF-A0A6C0HZS0-F1
#
_entry.id   AF-A0A6C0HZS0-F1
#
_cell.length_a   1.000
_cell.length_b   1.000
_cell.length_c   1.000
_cell.angle_alpha   90.00
_cell.angle_beta   90.00
_cell.angle_gamma   90.00
#
_symmetry.space_group_name_H-M   'P 1'
#
loop_
_entity.id
_entity.type
_entity.pdbx_description
1 polymer ?
#
loop_
_entity_poly.entity_id
_entity_poly.type
_entity_poly.pdbx_seq_one_letter_code
_entity_poly.pdbx_strand_id
1 'polypeptide(L)'
;MENILNQMFLKRYCLPINTDIRSYELGEKNLRKTSVCGNYNHISCVLKGNKSVLTFGINKIGDSVRNTPGIHAETDAILKLLPLRNKKKLENINILVIRISPTNKIQSSKPCNHCIKMLNILPKKRGYHIQDIYYSNTYGEIIKTTLGKLENEEKHISQYYRNRNKKNNRKL
;
A
#
# COMPACT_ATOMS: atom_id res chain seq x y z
N MET A 1 14.91 7.31 -6.35
CA MET A 1 13.66 7.14 -5.56
C MET A 1 12.59 8.14 -5.98
N GLU A 2 12.95 9.40 -6.22
CA GLU A 2 12.02 10.49 -6.62
C GLU A 2 11.12 10.13 -7.83
N ASN A 3 11.68 9.50 -8.86
CA ASN A 3 10.90 9.02 -10.02
C ASN A 3 9.82 7.98 -9.63
N ILE A 4 10.10 7.09 -8.67
CA ILE A 4 9.12 6.09 -8.21
C ILE A 4 8.01 6.76 -7.40
N LEU A 5 8.34 7.72 -6.53
CA LEU A 5 7.35 8.46 -5.74
C LEU A 5 6.41 9.25 -6.66
N ASN A 6 6.96 9.91 -7.68
CA ASN A 6 6.19 10.61 -8.70
C ASN A 6 5.27 9.67 -9.46
N GLN A 7 5.78 8.51 -9.91
CA GLN A 7 4.94 7.48 -10.54
C GLN A 7 3.83 6.99 -9.61
N MET A 8 4.12 6.78 -8.33
CA MET A 8 3.12 6.38 -7.33
C MET A 8 2.06 7.47 -7.14
N PHE A 9 2.43 8.75 -7.10
CA PHE A 9 1.48 9.86 -7.04
C PHE A 9 0.55 9.89 -8.25
N LEU A 10 1.13 9.83 -9.46
CA LEU A 10 0.36 9.83 -10.72
C LEU A 10 -0.58 8.63 -10.79
N LYS A 11 -0.08 7.43 -10.49
CA LYS A 11 -0.88 6.19 -10.47
C LYS A 11 -1.96 6.23 -9.40
N ARG A 12 -1.67 6.80 -8.23
CA ARG A 12 -2.64 6.92 -7.14
C ARG A 12 -3.81 7.78 -7.59
N TYR A 13 -3.55 8.95 -8.17
CA TYR A 13 -4.59 9.90 -8.53
C TYR A 13 -5.11 9.76 -9.96
N CYS A 14 -4.70 8.72 -10.67
CA CYS A 14 -5.10 8.43 -12.05
C CYS A 14 -4.78 9.60 -13.01
N LEU A 15 -3.63 10.26 -12.79
CA LEU A 15 -3.20 11.43 -13.56
C LEU A 15 -2.41 11.01 -14.81
N PRO A 16 -2.46 11.82 -15.89
CA PRO A 16 -1.60 11.65 -17.06
C PRO A 16 -0.10 11.62 -16.69
N ILE A 17 0.71 10.87 -17.43
CA ILE A 17 2.15 10.70 -17.16
C ILE A 17 2.93 12.02 -17.24
N ASN A 18 2.49 12.94 -18.09
CA ASN A 18 3.09 14.27 -18.29
C ASN A 18 2.56 15.33 -17.31
N THR A 19 1.86 14.92 -16.25
CA THR A 19 1.33 15.87 -15.27
C THR A 19 2.45 16.47 -14.45
N ASP A 20 2.51 17.80 -14.38
CA ASP A 20 3.40 18.51 -13.47
C ASP A 20 2.94 18.33 -12.00
N ILE A 21 3.74 17.60 -11.23
CA ILE A 21 3.46 17.29 -9.82
C ILE A 21 3.70 18.52 -8.93
N ARG A 22 4.62 19.42 -9.30
CA ARG A 22 4.96 20.60 -8.49
C ARG A 22 3.77 21.54 -8.34
N SER A 23 2.96 21.70 -9.38
CA SER A 23 1.71 22.47 -9.30
C SER A 23 0.72 21.96 -8.22
N TYR A 24 0.79 20.69 -7.81
CA TYR A 24 -0.02 20.17 -6.69
C TYR A 24 0.63 20.41 -5.33
N GLU A 25 1.96 20.41 -5.25
CA GLU A 25 2.71 20.75 -4.04
C GLU A 25 2.51 22.20 -3.63
N LEU A 26 2.52 23.10 -4.62
CA LEU A 26 2.31 24.54 -4.46
C LEU A 26 0.83 24.91 -4.24
N GLY A 27 -0.09 23.95 -4.40
CA GLY A 27 -1.53 24.17 -4.24
C GLY A 27 -2.22 24.88 -5.41
N GLU A 28 -1.53 25.05 -6.53
CA GLU A 28 -2.07 25.67 -7.75
C GLU A 28 -3.12 24.78 -8.42
N LYS A 29 -3.00 23.45 -8.27
CA LYS A 29 -3.97 22.46 -8.75
C LYS A 29 -4.64 21.71 -7.62
N ASN A 30 -5.95 21.44 -7.76
CA ASN A 30 -6.75 20.74 -6.76
C ASN A 30 -7.27 19.39 -7.27
N LEU A 31 -6.80 18.30 -6.65
CA LEU A 31 -7.19 16.94 -7.02
C LEU A 31 -8.65 16.60 -6.72
N ARG A 32 -9.35 17.38 -5.88
CA ARG A 32 -10.76 17.13 -5.56
C ARG A 32 -11.67 17.21 -6.80
N LYS A 33 -11.24 17.92 -7.85
CA LYS A 33 -11.98 18.01 -9.13
C LYS A 33 -11.54 16.97 -10.17
N THR A 34 -10.35 16.37 -10.04
CA THR A 34 -9.74 15.57 -11.13
C THR A 34 -9.51 14.09 -10.78
N SER A 35 -9.48 13.69 -9.51
CA SER A 35 -9.20 12.30 -9.15
C SER A 35 -10.47 11.44 -9.12
N VAL A 36 -10.59 10.52 -10.08
CA VAL A 36 -11.71 9.57 -10.20
C VAL A 36 -11.64 8.45 -9.14
N CYS A 37 -10.46 8.24 -8.55
CA CYS A 37 -10.12 7.03 -7.82
C CYS A 37 -10.10 7.21 -6.29
N GLY A 38 -11.28 7.34 -5.65
CA GLY A 38 -11.53 7.08 -4.23
C GLY A 38 -10.82 7.94 -3.16
N ASN A 39 -11.37 7.96 -1.94
CA ASN A 39 -10.92 8.82 -0.83
C ASN A 39 -9.64 8.35 -0.08
N TYR A 40 -8.94 7.31 -0.56
CA TYR A 40 -7.88 6.66 0.22
C TYR A 40 -6.48 6.93 -0.32
N ASN A 41 -5.73 7.80 0.32
CA ASN A 41 -4.38 8.26 -0.05
C ASN A 41 -3.26 7.19 -0.07
N HIS A 42 -3.59 5.90 0.07
CA HIS A 42 -2.62 4.82 0.25
C HIS A 42 -2.34 4.09 -1.08
N ILE A 43 -1.06 3.92 -1.41
CA ILE A 43 -0.59 3.19 -2.58
C ILE A 43 0.61 2.31 -2.20
N SER A 44 0.74 1.16 -2.85
CA SER A 44 1.86 0.26 -2.69
C SER A 44 2.40 -0.16 -4.04
N CYS A 45 3.69 -0.48 -4.12
CA CYS A 45 4.28 -1.12 -5.28
C CYS A 45 5.20 -2.28 -4.89
N VAL A 46 5.26 -3.29 -5.74
CA VAL A 46 6.19 -4.40 -5.62
C VAL A 46 7.40 -4.13 -6.49
N LEU A 47 8.59 -4.34 -5.94
CA LEU A 47 9.86 -4.09 -6.58
C LEU A 47 10.65 -5.40 -6.75
N LYS A 48 11.26 -5.58 -7.92
CA LYS A 48 12.31 -6.57 -8.14
C LYS A 48 13.66 -5.88 -7.98
N GLY A 49 14.40 -6.24 -6.94
CA GLY A 49 15.56 -5.47 -6.49
C GLY A 49 15.17 -4.05 -6.06
N ASN A 50 15.98 -3.06 -6.44
CA ASN A 50 15.79 -1.65 -6.03
C ASN A 50 15.33 -0.72 -7.16
N LYS A 51 15.08 -1.25 -8.37
CA LYS A 51 14.87 -0.42 -9.57
C LYS A 51 13.62 -0.76 -10.38
N SER A 52 13.23 -2.04 -10.45
CA SER A 52 12.13 -2.46 -11.33
C SER A 52 10.82 -2.60 -10.56
N VAL A 53 9.81 -1.82 -10.94
CA VAL A 53 8.45 -1.96 -10.41
C VAL A 53 7.72 -3.05 -11.16
N LEU A 54 7.26 -4.08 -10.46
CA LEU A 54 6.47 -5.17 -11.02
C LEU A 54 4.98 -4.82 -11.08
N THR A 55 4.44 -4.34 -9.96
CA THR A 55 3.00 -4.05 -9.82
C THR A 55 2.75 -2.87 -8.90
N PHE A 56 1.59 -2.23 -9.07
CA PHE A 56 1.05 -1.22 -8.16
C PHE A 56 -0.27 -1.71 -7.57
N GLY A 57 -0.45 -1.49 -6.27
CA GLY A 57 -1.67 -1.73 -5.54
C GLY A 57 -2.24 -0.45 -4.95
N ILE A 58 -3.55 -0.31 -4.97
CA ILE A 58 -4.27 0.83 -4.39
C ILE A 58 -5.32 0.32 -3.41
N ASN A 59 -5.65 1.13 -2.41
CA ASN A 59 -6.69 0.78 -1.47
C ASN A 59 -8.08 0.82 -2.15
N LYS A 60 -8.88 -0.23 -1.95
CA LYS A 60 -10.23 -0.41 -2.50
C LYS A 60 -11.23 -0.55 -1.36
N ILE A 61 -12.34 0.17 -1.46
CA ILE A 61 -13.41 0.14 -0.47
C ILE A 61 -14.16 -1.18 -0.59
N GLY A 62 -14.51 -1.78 0.55
CA GLY A 62 -15.43 -2.91 0.60
C GLY A 62 -16.87 -2.46 0.39
N ASP A 63 -17.81 -3.38 0.29
CA ASP A 63 -19.21 -3.03 0.07
C ASP A 63 -19.78 -2.13 1.18
N SER A 64 -20.71 -1.23 0.82
CA SER A 64 -21.42 -0.31 1.70
C SER A 64 -22.12 -1.03 2.85
N VAL A 65 -22.58 -2.26 2.59
CA VAL A 65 -23.24 -3.16 3.55
C VAL A 65 -22.23 -3.79 4.55
N ARG A 66 -20.91 -3.55 4.36
CA ARG A 66 -19.78 -4.05 5.18
C ARG A 66 -19.65 -5.58 5.21
N ASN A 67 -20.30 -6.28 4.29
CA ASN A 67 -20.24 -7.74 4.19
C ASN A 67 -18.89 -8.21 3.61
N THR A 68 -18.31 -7.44 2.71
CA THR A 68 -16.97 -7.66 2.17
C THR A 68 -15.98 -6.63 2.73
N PRO A 69 -14.82 -7.07 3.27
CA PRO A 69 -13.79 -6.13 3.68
C PRO A 69 -13.16 -5.45 2.46
N GLY A 70 -12.75 -4.18 2.62
CA GLY A 70 -11.94 -3.50 1.61
C GLY A 70 -10.57 -4.16 1.44
N ILE A 71 -9.95 -3.95 0.28
CA ILE A 71 -8.61 -4.46 -0.03
C ILE A 71 -7.61 -3.33 0.16
N HIS A 72 -6.67 -3.51 1.08
CA HIS A 72 -5.58 -2.56 1.28
C HIS A 72 -4.57 -2.57 0.12
N ALA A 73 -3.85 -1.46 -0.05
CA ALA A 73 -2.92 -1.27 -1.17
C ALA A 73 -1.84 -2.36 -1.24
N GLU A 74 -1.32 -2.80 -0.10
CA GLU A 74 -0.30 -3.84 0.01
C GLU A 74 -0.81 -5.17 -0.56
N THR A 75 -2.01 -5.56 -0.16
CA THR A 75 -2.68 -6.78 -0.62
C THR A 75 -3.00 -6.70 -2.11
N ASP A 76 -3.52 -5.56 -2.58
CA ASP A 76 -3.84 -5.36 -4.00
C ASP A 76 -2.59 -5.46 -4.88
N ALA A 77 -1.45 -4.94 -4.41
CA ALA A 77 -0.18 -5.00 -5.15
C ALA A 77 0.30 -6.44 -5.35
N ILE A 78 0.22 -7.27 -4.30
CA ILE A 78 0.58 -8.70 -4.37
C ILE A 78 -0.42 -9.48 -5.20
N LEU A 79 -1.72 -9.21 -5.09
CA LEU A 79 -2.74 -9.93 -5.87
C LEU A 79 -2.60 -9.73 -7.38
N LYS A 80 -2.04 -8.60 -7.80
CA LYS A 80 -1.73 -8.31 -9.21
C LYS A 80 -0.44 -8.96 -9.72
N LEU A 81 0.42 -9.49 -8.84
CA LEU A 81 1.65 -10.15 -9.29
C LEU A 81 1.33 -11.39 -10.11
N LEU A 82 1.99 -11.53 -11.26
CA LEU A 82 1.92 -12.74 -12.06
C LEU A 82 2.54 -13.90 -11.27
N PRO A 83 1.82 -15.03 -11.09
CA PRO A 83 2.38 -16.17 -10.38
C PRO A 83 3.52 -16.79 -11.18
N LEU A 84 4.60 -17.16 -10.50
CA LEU A 84 5.69 -17.90 -11.13
C LEU A 84 5.25 -19.34 -11.41
N ARG A 85 5.67 -19.86 -12.57
CA ARG A 85 5.40 -21.26 -12.97
C ARG A 85 6.07 -22.25 -12.03
N ASN A 86 7.32 -22.00 -11.65
CA ASN A 86 8.07 -22.81 -10.70
C ASN A 86 8.07 -22.15 -9.32
N LYS A 87 7.39 -22.77 -8.36
CA LYS A 87 7.29 -22.28 -6.98
C LYS A 87 8.26 -22.95 -6.01
N LYS A 88 9.13 -23.85 -6.49
CA LYS A 88 10.12 -24.56 -5.65
C LYS A 88 11.21 -23.62 -5.11
N LYS A 89 11.60 -22.61 -5.89
CA LYS A 89 12.53 -21.55 -5.48
C LYS A 89 11.78 -20.22 -5.50
N LEU A 90 11.60 -19.63 -4.33
CA LEU A 90 10.92 -18.34 -4.22
C LEU A 90 11.83 -17.24 -4.76
N GLU A 91 11.26 -16.34 -5.56
CA GLU A 91 11.97 -15.16 -6.05
C GLU A 91 11.85 -14.01 -5.04
N ASN A 92 12.98 -13.38 -4.71
CA ASN A 92 13.01 -12.27 -3.77
C ASN A 92 12.45 -11.00 -4.41
N ILE A 93 11.52 -10.38 -3.70
CA ILE A 93 10.91 -9.09 -4.03
C ILE A 93 10.92 -8.18 -2.81
N ASN A 94 10.79 -6.89 -3.07
CA ASN A 94 10.60 -5.87 -2.05
C ASN A 94 9.23 -5.23 -2.23
N ILE A 95 8.70 -4.61 -1.17
CA ILE A 95 7.45 -3.85 -1.26
C ILE A 95 7.66 -2.45 -0.70
N LEU A 96 7.18 -1.44 -1.40
CA LEU A 96 7.11 -0.06 -0.94
C LEU A 96 5.66 0.31 -0.71
N VAL A 97 5.39 0.94 0.43
CA VAL A 97 4.08 1.40 0.84
C VAL A 97 4.19 2.87 1.20
N ILE A 98 3.35 3.71 0.61
CA ILE A 98 3.31 5.13 0.94
C ILE A 98 1.87 5.62 0.98
N ARG A 99 1.66 6.64 1.81
CA ARG A 99 0.42 7.39 1.85
C ARG A 99 0.75 8.80 1.40
N ILE A 100 0.11 9.27 0.34
CA ILE A 100 0.40 10.58 -0.24
C ILE A 100 -0.86 11.44 -0.17
N SER A 101 -0.75 12.63 0.39
CA SER A 101 -1.85 13.60 0.40
C SER A 101 -2.11 14.15 -1.01
N PRO A 102 -3.25 14.82 -1.22
CA PRO A 102 -3.50 15.53 -2.46
C PRO A 102 -2.47 16.64 -2.79
N THR A 103 -1.74 17.10 -1.78
CA THR A 103 -0.67 18.11 -1.90
C THR A 103 0.72 17.48 -2.00
N ASN A 104 0.78 16.21 -2.44
CA ASN A 104 1.98 15.38 -2.54
C ASN A 104 2.78 15.21 -1.22
N LYS A 105 2.16 15.46 -0.06
CA LYS A 105 2.83 15.26 1.25
C LYS A 105 2.77 13.80 1.66
N ILE A 106 3.92 13.22 1.98
CA ILE A 106 4.02 11.85 2.49
C ILE A 106 3.48 11.79 3.92
N GLN A 107 2.63 10.82 4.19
CA GLN A 107 2.06 10.54 5.51
C GLN A 107 2.43 9.13 5.94
N SER A 108 2.25 8.81 7.23
CA SER A 108 2.50 7.47 7.74
C SER A 108 1.67 6.40 7.01
N SER A 109 2.34 5.33 6.61
CA SER A 109 1.80 4.21 5.84
C SER A 109 2.24 2.85 6.38
N LYS A 110 2.58 2.79 7.67
CA LYS A 110 2.95 1.52 8.34
C LYS A 110 1.86 0.46 8.06
N PRO A 111 2.22 -0.70 7.48
CA PRO A 111 1.26 -1.75 7.19
C PRO A 111 0.48 -2.18 8.43
N CYS A 112 -0.83 -2.40 8.28
CA CYS A 112 -1.63 -2.89 9.40
C CYS A 112 -1.39 -4.38 9.67
N ASN A 113 -1.80 -4.87 10.85
CA ASN A 113 -1.64 -6.28 11.24
C ASN A 113 -2.22 -7.27 10.22
N HIS A 114 -3.36 -6.93 9.61
CA HIS A 114 -3.94 -7.78 8.55
C HIS A 114 -3.06 -7.81 7.30
N CYS A 115 -2.53 -6.66 6.87
CA CYS A 115 -1.60 -6.60 5.74
C CYS A 115 -0.32 -7.39 6.03
N ILE A 116 0.26 -7.26 7.22
CA ILE A 116 1.47 -8.02 7.61
C ILE A 116 1.24 -9.52 7.43
N LYS A 117 0.11 -10.05 7.92
CA LYS A 117 -0.27 -11.46 7.72
C LYS A 117 -0.42 -11.82 6.23
N MET A 118 -1.07 -10.96 5.45
CA MET A 118 -1.26 -11.19 4.01
C MET A 118 0.07 -11.14 3.23
N LEU A 119 0.99 -10.27 3.61
CA LEU A 119 2.33 -10.17 3.04
C LEU A 119 3.19 -11.40 3.36
N ASN A 120 2.92 -12.13 4.44
CA ASN A 120 3.58 -13.40 4.72
C ASN A 120 3.01 -14.56 3.87
N ILE A 121 1.70 -14.55 3.61
CA ILE A 121 0.99 -15.68 2.98
C ILE A 121 0.91 -15.57 1.45
N LEU A 122 0.46 -14.43 0.93
CA LEU A 122 0.11 -14.28 -0.49
C LEU A 122 1.30 -14.34 -1.45
N PRO A 123 2.47 -13.73 -1.15
CA PRO A 123 3.63 -13.80 -2.05
C PRO A 123 4.10 -15.24 -2.26
N LYS A 124 4.16 -16.04 -1.18
CA LYS A 124 4.56 -17.46 -1.23
C LYS A 124 3.66 -18.26 -2.15
N LYS A 125 2.33 -18.04 -2.09
CA LYS A 125 1.36 -18.68 -3.01
C LYS A 125 1.60 -18.33 -4.48
N ARG A 126 2.24 -17.20 -4.76
CA ARG A 126 2.61 -16.72 -6.09
C ARG A 126 4.05 -17.05 -6.50
N GLY A 127 4.83 -17.71 -5.64
CA GLY A 127 6.22 -18.07 -5.91
C GLY A 127 7.24 -17.00 -5.49
N TYR A 128 6.86 -16.03 -4.65
CA TYR A 128 7.72 -14.95 -4.22
C TYR A 128 7.99 -14.95 -2.72
N HIS A 129 9.12 -14.37 -2.33
CA HIS A 129 9.49 -14.08 -0.95
C HIS A 129 9.71 -12.56 -0.80
N ILE A 130 9.04 -11.94 0.17
CA ILE A 130 9.29 -10.52 0.48
C ILE A 130 10.53 -10.44 1.35
N GLN A 131 11.60 -9.88 0.80
CA GLN A 131 12.86 -9.66 1.49
C GLN A 131 12.77 -8.41 2.36
N ASP A 132 12.46 -7.26 1.74
CA ASP A 132 12.36 -5.97 2.43
C ASP A 132 10.99 -5.32 2.27
N ILE A 133 10.54 -4.66 3.34
CA ILE A 133 9.35 -3.82 3.37
C ILE A 133 9.80 -2.39 3.63
N TYR A 134 9.41 -1.49 2.74
CA TYR A 134 9.63 -0.05 2.85
C TYR A 134 8.29 0.63 3.13
N TYR A 135 8.21 1.48 4.14
CA TYR A 135 7.02 2.28 4.41
C TYR A 135 7.37 3.67 4.92
N SER A 136 6.49 4.64 4.68
CA SER A 136 6.67 5.99 5.22
C SER A 136 6.24 6.07 6.69
N ASN A 137 7.06 6.71 7.53
CA ASN A 137 6.73 7.00 8.93
C ASN A 137 5.92 8.31 9.09
N THR A 138 5.70 8.75 10.33
CA THR A 138 4.97 10.00 10.64
C THR A 138 5.68 11.27 10.18
N TYR A 139 7.00 11.22 10.00
CA TYR A 139 7.83 12.32 9.51
C TYR A 139 7.94 12.34 7.97
N GLY A 140 7.34 11.35 7.28
CA GLY A 140 7.42 11.21 5.84
C GLY A 140 8.68 10.50 5.33
N GLU A 141 9.52 9.98 6.24
CA GLU A 141 10.74 9.26 5.91
C GLU A 141 10.43 7.80 5.54
N ILE A 142 11.17 7.25 4.58
CA ILE A 142 11.01 5.85 4.16
C ILE A 142 11.85 4.94 5.06
N ILE A 143 11.16 4.13 5.87
CA ILE A 143 11.76 3.17 6.78
C ILE A 143 11.83 1.80 6.10
N LYS A 144 13.00 1.18 6.15
CA LYS A 144 13.24 -0.20 5.74
C LYS A 144 13.06 -1.15 6.92
N THR A 145 12.32 -2.24 6.71
CA THR A 145 12.10 -3.29 7.71
C THR A 145 11.92 -4.66 7.06
N THR A 146 11.77 -5.70 7.87
CA THR A 146 11.46 -7.07 7.43
C THR A 146 10.11 -7.52 8.02
N LEU A 147 9.52 -8.58 7.45
CA LEU A 147 8.28 -9.15 7.98
C LEU A 147 8.41 -9.56 9.45
N GLY A 148 9.49 -10.27 9.81
CA GLY A 148 9.71 -10.72 11.18
C GLY A 148 9.80 -9.57 12.19
N LYS A 149 10.44 -8.46 11.80
CA LYS A 149 10.50 -7.26 12.65
C LYS A 149 9.11 -6.64 12.85
N LEU A 150 8.33 -6.50 11.77
CA LEU A 150 6.96 -5.97 11.85
C LEU A 150 6.00 -6.84 12.65
N GLU A 151 6.17 -8.16 12.65
CA GLU A 151 5.34 -9.09 13.43
C GLU A 151 5.53 -8.95 14.95
N ASN A 152 6.72 -8.50 15.37
CA ASN A 152 7.15 -8.36 16.76
C ASN A 152 6.94 -6.95 17.34
N GLU A 153 6.71 -5.94 16.50
CA GLU A 153 6.44 -4.56 16.93
C GLU A 153 4.97 -4.34 17.33
N GLU A 154 4.68 -3.19 17.95
CA GLU A 154 3.30 -2.76 18.22
C GLU A 154 2.43 -2.75 16.96
N LYS A 155 1.28 -3.42 17.07
CA LYS A 155 0.42 -3.77 15.94
C LYS A 155 -0.63 -2.69 15.68
N HIS A 156 -0.57 -2.09 14.49
CA HIS A 156 -1.62 -1.20 14.02
C HIS A 156 -2.84 -2.00 13.53
N ILE A 157 -4.01 -1.78 14.15
CA ILE A 157 -5.29 -2.39 13.74
C ILE A 157 -5.99 -1.48 12.72
N SER A 158 -6.46 -2.02 11.60
CA SER A 158 -7.21 -1.25 10.61
C SER A 158 -8.60 -0.82 11.12
N GLN A 159 -9.15 0.25 10.54
CA GLN A 159 -10.43 0.83 10.97
C GLN A 159 -11.58 -0.20 10.93
N TYR A 160 -11.60 -1.08 9.92
CA TYR A 160 -12.60 -2.15 9.81
C TYR A 160 -12.57 -3.09 11.02
N TYR A 161 -11.38 -3.59 11.39
CA TYR A 161 -11.24 -4.49 12.53
C TYR A 161 -11.47 -3.80 13.87
N ARG A 162 -11.09 -2.52 14.02
CA ARG A 162 -11.43 -1.73 15.23
C ARG A 162 -12.94 -1.63 15.43
N ASN A 163 -13.69 -1.37 14.35
CA ASN A 163 -15.14 -1.23 14.41
C ASN A 163 -15.85 -2.56 14.70
N ARG A 164 -15.33 -3.68 14.18
CA ARG A 164 -15.87 -5.02 14.45
C ARG A 164 -15.68 -5.42 15.92
N ASN A 165 -14.49 -5.21 16.49
CA ASN A 165 -14.22 -5.52 17.90
C ASN A 165 -15.12 -4.71 18.85
N LYS A 166 -15.35 -3.42 18.56
CA LYS A 166 -16.29 -2.57 19.34
C LYS A 166 -17.74 -3.08 19.29
N LYS A 167 -18.19 -3.66 18.17
CA LYS A 167 -19.55 -4.24 18.06
C LYS A 167 -19.68 -5.53 18.86
N ASN A 168 -18.63 -6.36 18.90
CA ASN A 168 -18.66 -7.61 19.66
C ASN A 168 -18.66 -7.36 21.17
N ASN A 169 -17.90 -6.36 21.65
CA ASN A 169 -17.89 -6.01 23.08
C ASN A 169 -19.17 -5.32 23.58
N ARG A 170 -20.06 -4.87 22.68
CA ARG A 170 -21.38 -4.29 23.02
C ARG A 170 -22.51 -5.34 23.03
N LYS A 171 -22.18 -6.60 22.73
CA LYS A 171 -23.11 -7.74 22.73
C LYS A 171 -22.86 -8.71 23.89
N LEU A 172 -21.96 -8.35 24.81
CA LEU A 172 -21.76 -8.95 26.13
C LEU A 172 -22.32 -7.98 27.16
#